data_AF-A0A6B1GHW0-F1
#
_entry.id   AF-A0A6B1GHW0-F1
#
_cell.length_a   1.000
_cell.length_b   1.000
_cell.length_c   1.000
_cell.angle_alpha   90.00
_cell.angle_beta   90.00
_cell.angle_gamma   90.00
#
_symmetry.space_group_name_H-M   'P 1'
#
loop_
_entity.id
_entity.type
_entity.pdbx_description
1 polymer ?
#
loop_
_entity_poly.entity_id
_entity_poly.type
_entity_poly.pdbx_seq_one_letter_code
_entity_poly.pdbx_strand_id
1 'polypeptide(L)'
;MSGQAAGGGTLRFRAHADAIMEQAAREYRELLREIAASFEPFPEYPGSFFSYGIEVEPPPGGQGEDAPGCVVLGEDGGLYELRIGFEADQLDTDDPATTRSELRVPLEELSPAEYVAYASRAAEAALALLEQGAAGGGS
;
A
#
# COMPACT_ATOMS: atom_id res chain seq x y z
N MET A 1 -8.22 10.39 48.02
CA MET A 1 -7.11 10.65 47.08
C MET A 1 -6.83 9.36 46.31
N SER A 2 -7.51 9.14 45.19
CA SER A 2 -7.35 7.91 44.39
C SER A 2 -7.35 8.29 42.91
N GLY A 3 -6.19 8.71 42.39
CA GLY A 3 -6.02 9.08 40.99
C GLY A 3 -4.66 8.70 40.37
N GLN A 4 -3.69 8.24 41.18
CA GLN A 4 -2.30 8.09 40.70
C GLN A 4 -1.97 6.72 40.08
N ALA A 5 -2.68 5.64 40.44
CA ALA A 5 -2.34 4.28 40.00
C ALA A 5 -2.84 3.93 38.57
N ALA A 6 -3.93 4.55 38.12
CA ALA A 6 -4.50 4.28 36.79
C ALA A 6 -3.65 4.86 35.64
N GLY A 7 -2.88 5.93 35.90
CA GLY A 7 -2.05 6.59 34.89
C GLY A 7 -0.85 5.75 34.44
N GLY A 8 -0.14 5.11 35.38
CA GLY A 8 1.04 4.30 35.08
C GLY A 8 0.73 2.99 34.34
N GLY A 9 -0.38 2.33 34.68
CA GLY A 9 -0.86 1.14 33.97
C GLY A 9 -1.29 1.47 32.54
N THR A 10 -2.06 2.55 32.36
CA THR A 10 -2.52 3.01 31.04
C THR A 10 -1.35 3.36 30.11
N LEU A 11 -0.33 4.05 30.62
CA LEU A 11 0.87 4.38 29.83
C LEU A 11 1.64 3.13 29.40
N ARG A 12 1.79 2.14 30.29
CA ARG A 12 2.43 0.86 29.95
C ARG A 12 1.64 0.11 28.87
N PHE A 13 0.32 0.06 28.97
CA PHE A 13 -0.52 -0.59 27.96
C PHE A 13 -0.42 0.12 26.61
N ARG A 14 -0.40 1.45 26.60
CA ARG A 14 -0.24 2.22 25.36
C ARG A 14 1.10 1.94 24.67
N ALA A 15 2.20 2.04 25.41
CA ALA A 15 3.52 1.77 24.87
C ALA A 15 3.66 0.33 24.34
N HIS A 16 3.04 -0.64 25.03
CA HIS A 16 3.03 -2.02 24.56
C HIS A 16 2.22 -2.20 23.28
N ALA A 17 1.06 -1.55 23.17
CA ALA A 17 0.25 -1.58 21.94
C ALA A 17 0.99 -0.94 20.76
N ASP A 18 1.66 0.20 20.98
CA ASP A 18 2.44 0.88 19.94
C ASP A 18 3.60 -0.01 19.46
N ALA A 19 4.30 -0.69 20.38
CA ALA A 19 5.38 -1.62 20.05
C ALA A 19 4.91 -2.84 19.23
N ILE A 20 3.70 -3.36 19.49
CA ILE A 20 3.09 -4.43 18.69
C ILE A 20 2.87 -3.96 17.25
N MET A 21 2.34 -2.75 17.06
CA MET A 21 2.09 -2.19 15.73
C MET A 21 3.40 -1.94 14.97
N GLU A 22 4.44 -1.44 15.64
CA GLU A 22 5.76 -1.26 15.03
C GLU A 22 6.38 -2.58 14.57
N GLN A 23 6.25 -3.64 15.38
CA GLN A 23 6.73 -4.98 15.01
C GLN A 23 5.95 -5.53 13.82
N ALA A 24 4.62 -5.46 13.85
CA ALA A 24 3.78 -5.90 12.75
C ALA A 24 4.10 -5.15 11.45
N ALA A 25 4.32 -3.83 11.52
CA ALA A 25 4.70 -3.02 10.36
C ALA A 25 6.04 -3.47 9.75
N ARG A 26 7.03 -3.85 10.58
CA ARG A 26 8.31 -4.39 10.08
C ARG A 26 8.12 -5.74 9.40
N GLU A 27 7.39 -6.66 10.04
CA GLU A 27 7.13 -8.00 9.49
C GLU A 27 6.36 -7.92 8.17
N TYR A 28 5.37 -7.02 8.06
CA TYR A 28 4.65 -6.81 6.81
C TYR A 28 5.55 -6.26 5.69
N ARG A 29 6.52 -5.40 5.97
CA ARG A 29 7.47 -4.91 4.94
C ARG A 29 8.28 -6.05 4.35
N GLU A 30 8.73 -6.98 5.19
CA GLU A 30 9.48 -8.17 4.76
C GLU A 30 8.57 -9.11 3.96
N LEU A 31 7.37 -9.41 4.48
CA LEU A 31 6.41 -10.27 3.80
C LEU A 31 6.00 -9.73 2.42
N LEU A 32 5.70 -8.44 2.30
CA LEU A 32 5.30 -7.84 1.02
C LEU A 32 6.41 -7.89 -0.02
N ARG A 33 7.69 -7.76 0.40
CA ARG A 33 8.84 -7.95 -0.49
C ARG A 33 8.93 -9.37 -1.01
N GLU A 34 8.72 -10.36 -0.14
CA GLU A 34 8.74 -11.78 -0.51
C GLU A 34 7.59 -12.14 -1.46
N ILE A 35 6.38 -11.65 -1.17
CA ILE A 35 5.22 -11.83 -2.04
C ILE A 35 5.46 -11.17 -3.40
N ALA A 36 5.95 -9.93 -3.42
CA ALA A 36 6.20 -9.20 -4.67
C ALA A 36 7.25 -9.89 -5.55
N ALA A 37 8.32 -10.42 -4.93
CA ALA A 37 9.36 -11.19 -5.61
C ALA A 37 8.87 -12.53 -6.17
N SER A 38 7.69 -13.00 -5.80
CA SER A 38 7.11 -14.26 -6.30
C SER A 38 6.38 -14.11 -7.64
N PHE A 39 6.22 -12.89 -8.15
CA PHE A 39 5.60 -12.65 -9.46
C PHE A 39 6.65 -12.58 -10.58
N GLU A 40 6.48 -13.42 -11.62
CA GLU A 40 7.32 -13.41 -12.82
C GLU A 40 6.44 -13.51 -14.10
N PRO A 41 6.16 -12.39 -14.81
CA PRO A 41 6.49 -11.00 -14.49
C PRO A 41 5.56 -10.40 -13.42
N PHE A 42 5.96 -9.27 -12.83
CA PHE A 42 5.10 -8.51 -11.92
C PHE A 42 3.88 -7.94 -12.68
N PRO A 43 2.66 -7.96 -12.10
CA PRO A 43 1.44 -7.55 -12.81
C PRO A 43 1.41 -6.05 -13.16
N GLU A 44 0.84 -5.75 -14.32
CA GLU A 44 0.52 -4.39 -14.76
C GLU A 44 -0.64 -3.82 -13.93
N TYR A 45 -0.58 -2.52 -13.59
CA TYR A 45 -1.71 -1.87 -12.93
C TYR A 45 -2.85 -1.64 -13.94
N PRO A 46 -4.11 -2.00 -13.61
CA PRO A 46 -5.23 -1.86 -14.54
C PRO A 46 -5.40 -0.43 -15.08
N GLY A 47 -5.36 -0.29 -16.41
CA GLY A 47 -5.56 1.00 -17.09
C GLY A 47 -4.40 1.99 -16.97
N SER A 48 -3.25 1.56 -16.45
CA SER A 48 -1.98 2.28 -16.53
C SER A 48 -1.29 2.01 -17.87
N PHE A 49 -0.59 3.02 -18.40
CA PHE A 49 0.28 2.85 -19.57
C PHE A 49 1.73 2.50 -19.21
N PHE A 50 2.18 2.83 -17.99
CA PHE A 50 3.61 2.80 -17.63
C PHE A 50 3.89 2.29 -16.21
N SER A 51 2.87 1.90 -15.44
CA SER A 51 2.97 1.50 -14.04
C SER A 51 2.51 0.06 -13.80
N TYR A 52 3.42 -0.77 -13.30
CA TYR A 52 3.18 -2.08 -12.71
C TYR A 52 2.78 -1.98 -11.23
N GLY A 53 1.67 -2.56 -10.81
CA GLY A 53 1.20 -2.40 -9.44
C GLY A 53 -0.03 -3.24 -9.16
N ILE A 54 -0.10 -3.80 -7.96
CA ILE A 54 -1.31 -4.48 -7.49
C ILE A 54 -2.15 -3.46 -6.74
N GLU A 55 -3.39 -3.26 -7.18
CA GLU A 55 -4.33 -2.35 -6.52
C GLU A 55 -4.60 -2.80 -5.08
N VAL A 56 -4.54 -1.85 -4.15
CA VAL A 56 -4.80 -2.08 -2.73
C VAL A 56 -6.06 -1.32 -2.35
N GLU A 57 -7.11 -2.06 -2.02
CA GLU A 57 -8.33 -1.46 -1.50
C GLU A 57 -8.06 -0.72 -0.19
N PRO A 58 -8.63 0.47 0.02
CA PRO A 58 -8.47 1.19 1.27
C PRO A 58 -9.06 0.39 2.44
N PRO A 59 -8.38 0.34 3.60
CA PRO A 59 -8.89 -0.34 4.77
C PRO A 59 -10.16 0.37 5.29
N PRO A 60 -10.99 -0.29 6.13
CA PRO A 60 -12.15 0.33 6.73
C PRO A 60 -11.79 1.64 7.46
N GLY A 61 -12.47 2.73 7.12
CA GLY A 61 -12.18 4.06 7.65
C GLY A 61 -10.99 4.78 6.99
N GLY A 62 -10.29 4.15 6.06
CA GLY A 62 -9.27 4.76 5.21
C GLY A 62 -9.84 5.53 4.02
N GLN A 63 -11.05 6.09 4.16
CA GLN A 63 -11.69 6.93 3.16
C GLN A 63 -11.98 8.31 3.77
N GLY A 64 -11.53 9.38 3.11
CA GLY A 64 -11.66 10.75 3.58
C GLY A 64 -10.79 11.71 2.77
N GLU A 65 -10.90 13.02 3.01
CA GLU A 65 -10.14 14.05 2.28
C GLU A 65 -8.62 13.92 2.47
N ASP A 66 -8.18 13.41 3.63
CA ASP A 66 -6.77 13.21 3.96
C ASP A 66 -6.26 11.78 3.68
N ALA A 67 -7.11 10.89 3.18
CA ALA A 67 -6.71 9.53 2.86
C ALA A 67 -5.92 9.51 1.54
N PRO A 68 -4.89 8.64 1.41
CA PRO A 68 -4.26 8.38 0.11
C PRO A 68 -5.31 8.05 -0.94
N GLY A 69 -5.11 8.49 -2.18
CA GLY A 69 -5.95 8.15 -3.31
C GLY A 69 -5.82 6.68 -3.71
N CYS A 70 -5.36 6.43 -4.93
CA CYS A 70 -5.14 5.06 -5.40
C CYS A 70 -3.88 4.48 -4.74
N VAL A 71 -4.01 3.45 -3.91
CA VAL A 71 -2.86 2.78 -3.29
C VAL A 71 -2.49 1.53 -4.10
N VAL A 72 -1.20 1.35 -4.33
CA VAL A 72 -0.65 0.21 -5.07
C VAL A 72 0.51 -0.43 -4.31
N LEU A 73 0.61 -1.75 -4.39
CA LEU A 73 1.80 -2.52 -4.05
C LEU A 73 2.73 -2.56 -5.26
N GLY A 74 3.97 -2.09 -5.07
CA GLY A 74 5.02 -2.11 -6.09
C GLY A 74 5.78 -3.44 -6.15
N GLU A 75 6.54 -3.61 -7.23
CA GLU A 75 7.41 -4.78 -7.48
C GLU A 75 8.51 -4.97 -6.42
N ASP A 76 8.87 -3.90 -5.72
CA ASP A 76 9.86 -3.91 -4.63
C ASP A 76 9.22 -4.21 -3.25
N GLY A 77 7.92 -4.51 -3.22
CA GLY A 77 7.14 -4.71 -1.99
C GLY A 77 6.76 -3.42 -1.27
N GLY A 78 7.03 -2.24 -1.84
CA GLY A 78 6.65 -0.94 -1.31
C GLY A 78 5.17 -0.61 -1.53
N LEU A 79 4.62 0.26 -0.67
CA LEU A 79 3.28 0.81 -0.85
C LEU A 79 3.38 2.26 -1.35
N TYR A 80 2.61 2.56 -2.39
CA TYR A 80 2.63 3.85 -3.06
C TYR A 80 1.23 4.39 -3.28
N GLU A 81 1.08 5.70 -3.22
CA GLU A 81 -0.05 6.37 -3.86
C GLU A 81 0.28 6.56 -5.35
N LEU A 82 -0.54 5.98 -6.21
CA LEU A 82 -0.52 6.20 -7.64
C LEU A 82 -1.30 7.48 -7.97
N ARG A 83 -0.58 8.52 -8.38
CA ARG A 83 -1.16 9.79 -8.84
C ARG A 83 -1.11 9.82 -10.36
N ILE A 84 -2.29 9.83 -10.98
CA ILE A 84 -2.44 9.96 -12.43
C ILE A 84 -2.85 11.41 -12.72
N GLY A 85 -2.00 12.14 -13.42
CA GLY A 85 -2.22 13.52 -13.79
C GLY A 85 -1.99 13.76 -15.29
N PHE A 86 -2.27 14.99 -15.71
CA PHE A 86 -1.88 15.50 -17.02
C PHE A 86 -0.86 16.61 -16.81
N GLU A 87 0.31 16.55 -17.45
CA GLU A 87 1.24 17.67 -17.43
C GLU A 87 0.66 18.80 -18.29
N ALA A 88 0.29 19.91 -17.63
CA ALA A 88 -0.35 21.06 -18.28
C ALA A 88 0.55 21.70 -19.36
N ASP A 89 1.86 21.50 -19.25
CA ASP A 89 2.94 21.98 -20.09
C ASP A 89 2.94 21.34 -21.49
N GLN A 90 2.28 20.18 -21.64
CA GLN A 90 2.32 19.34 -22.84
C GLN A 90 0.97 19.28 -23.58
N LEU A 91 -0.01 20.09 -23.18
CA LEU A 91 -1.36 20.17 -23.77
C LEU A 91 -1.39 20.65 -25.24
N ASP A 92 -0.25 21.10 -25.78
CA ASP A 92 -0.09 21.53 -27.19
C ASP A 92 0.43 20.40 -28.12
N THR A 93 0.54 19.16 -27.61
CA THR A 93 0.96 17.99 -28.41
C THR A 93 -0.25 17.10 -28.72
N ASP A 94 -0.49 16.77 -29.99
CA ASP A 94 -1.64 15.97 -30.50
C ASP A 94 -1.66 14.48 -30.05
N ASP A 95 -0.81 14.06 -29.10
CA ASP A 95 -0.76 12.68 -28.60
C ASP A 95 -1.18 12.59 -27.11
N PRO A 96 -2.42 12.13 -26.81
CA PRO A 96 -2.93 12.03 -25.44
C PRO A 96 -2.15 11.05 -24.56
N ALA A 97 -1.33 10.15 -25.14
CA ALA A 97 -0.44 9.29 -24.38
C ALA A 97 0.81 10.05 -23.87
N THR A 98 1.22 11.15 -24.53
CA THR A 98 2.38 11.96 -24.12
C THR A 98 2.06 12.96 -23.00
N THR A 99 0.80 13.35 -22.83
CA THR A 99 0.38 14.31 -21.78
C THR A 99 0.13 13.66 -20.42
N ARG A 100 0.07 12.32 -20.35
CA ARG A 100 -0.28 11.57 -19.14
C ARG A 100 0.95 11.31 -18.28
N SER A 101 0.96 11.83 -17.06
CA SER A 101 1.99 11.57 -16.05
C SER A 101 1.45 10.62 -14.99
N GLU A 102 2.22 9.57 -14.69
CA GLU A 102 1.93 8.61 -13.64
C GLU A 102 3.07 8.65 -12.62
N LEU A 103 2.76 9.08 -11.41
CA LEU A 103 3.72 9.22 -10.32
C LEU A 103 3.37 8.25 -9.21
N ARG A 104 4.38 7.53 -8.73
CA ARG A 104 4.28 6.74 -7.50
C ARG A 104 4.88 7.53 -6.37
N VAL A 105 4.03 7.92 -5.43
CA VAL A 105 4.45 8.61 -4.21
C VAL A 105 4.54 7.58 -3.09
N PRO A 106 5.74 7.30 -2.54
CA PRO A 106 5.88 6.37 -1.42
C PRO A 106 5.01 6.77 -0.23
N LEU A 107 4.32 5.81 0.37
CA LEU A 107 3.53 6.03 1.58
C LEU A 107 4.39 5.94 2.85
N GLU A 108 5.45 6.75 2.91
CA GLU A 108 6.43 6.74 4.01
C GLU A 108 5.91 7.39 5.30
N GLU A 109 4.94 8.30 5.19
CA GLU A 109 4.40 9.07 6.32
C GLU A 109 3.30 8.34 7.11
N LEU A 110 2.91 7.13 6.69
CA LEU A 110 1.91 6.34 7.42
C LEU A 110 2.42 5.97 8.82
N SER A 111 1.57 6.16 9.82
CA SER A 111 1.82 5.59 11.15
C SER A 111 1.88 4.05 11.07
N PRO A 112 2.52 3.36 12.03
CA PRO A 112 2.58 1.89 12.02
C PRO A 112 1.20 1.22 11.92
N ALA A 113 0.17 1.78 12.55
CA ALA A 113 -1.18 1.24 12.51
C ALA A 113 -1.83 1.40 11.12
N GLU A 114 -1.67 2.57 10.49
CA GLU A 114 -2.15 2.80 9.13
C GLU A 114 -1.41 1.92 8.12
N TYR A 115 -0.09 1.84 8.25
CA TYR A 115 0.73 0.97 7.40
C TYR A 115 0.29 -0.49 7.50
N VAL A 116 0.10 -1.03 8.71
CA VAL A 116 -0.38 -2.41 8.91
C VAL A 116 -1.75 -2.63 8.27
N ALA A 117 -2.67 -1.67 8.36
CA ALA A 117 -3.99 -1.80 7.76
C ALA A 117 -3.92 -1.88 6.23
N TYR A 118 -3.14 -1.02 5.58
CA TYR A 118 -2.92 -1.09 4.13
C TYR A 118 -2.10 -2.32 3.72
N ALA A 119 -1.06 -2.68 4.47
CA ALA A 119 -0.21 -3.82 4.16
C ALA A 119 -0.95 -5.15 4.23
N SER A 120 -1.87 -5.30 5.18
CA SER A 120 -2.78 -6.47 5.23
C SER A 120 -3.63 -6.59 3.97
N ARG A 121 -4.20 -5.47 3.48
CA ARG A 121 -4.98 -5.43 2.24
C ARG A 121 -4.12 -5.75 1.01
N ALA A 122 -2.90 -5.22 0.97
CA ALA A 122 -1.96 -5.48 -0.11
C ALA A 122 -1.55 -6.97 -0.17
N ALA A 123 -1.28 -7.58 0.98
CA ALA A 123 -0.96 -9.01 1.06
C ALA A 123 -2.15 -9.86 0.59
N GLU A 124 -3.38 -9.55 1.04
CA GLU A 124 -4.60 -10.23 0.60
C GLU A 124 -4.78 -10.17 -0.93
N ALA A 125 -4.64 -8.97 -1.51
CA ALA A 125 -4.78 -8.78 -2.96
C ALA A 125 -3.70 -9.53 -3.76
N ALA A 126 -2.44 -9.44 -3.32
CA ALA A 126 -1.33 -10.09 -4.02
C ALA A 126 -1.39 -11.61 -3.93
N LEU A 127 -1.71 -12.17 -2.76
CA LEU A 127 -1.89 -13.61 -2.61
C LEU A 127 -3.05 -14.13 -3.48
N ALA A 128 -4.17 -13.41 -3.54
CA ALA A 128 -5.29 -13.78 -4.40
C ALA A 128 -4.89 -13.84 -5.89
N LEU A 129 -4.03 -12.94 -6.36
CA LEU A 129 -3.50 -12.97 -7.73
C LEU A 129 -2.57 -14.17 -7.97
N LEU A 130 -1.68 -14.49 -7.04
CA LEU A 130 -0.81 -15.67 -7.13
C LEU A 130 -1.62 -16.97 -7.20
N GLU A 131 -2.66 -17.08 -6.39
CA GLU A 131 -3.56 -18.24 -6.38
C GLU A 131 -4.31 -18.40 -7.70
N GLN A 132 -4.78 -17.30 -8.30
CA GLN A 132 -5.42 -17.30 -9.62
C GLN A 132 -4.44 -17.74 -10.73
N GLY A 133 -3.19 -17.25 -10.68
CA GLY A 133 -2.14 -17.65 -11.62
C GLY A 133 -1.79 -19.14 -11.51
N ALA A 134 -1.71 -19.67 -10.29
CA ALA A 134 -1.43 -21.08 -10.04
C ALA A 134 -2.57 -22.00 -10.54
N ALA A 135 -3.83 -21.57 -10.42
CA ALA A 135 -4.98 -22.32 -10.91
C ALA A 135 -5.09 -22.34 -12.45
N GLY A 136 -4.56 -21.32 -13.14
CA GLY A 136 -4.57 -21.21 -14.60
C GLY A 136 -3.42 -21.91 -15.33
N GLY A 137 -2.32 -22.22 -14.65
CA GLY A 137 -1.11 -22.84 -15.23
C GLY A 137 -1.13 -24.37 -15.36
N GLY A 138 -2.24 -25.02 -14.99
CA GLY A 138 -2.45 -26.47 -15.13
C GLY A 138 -3.32 -26.80 -16.34
N SER A 139 -2.79 -26.72 -17.56
CA SER A 139 -3.38 -27.33 -18.76
C SER A 139 -2.31 -27.74 -19.76
#